data_AF-A0A0U3NL36-F1
#
_entry.id   AF-A0A0U3NL36-F1
#
_cell.length_a   1.000
_cell.length_b   1.000
_cell.length_c   1.000
_cell.angle_alpha   90.00
_cell.angle_beta   90.00
_cell.angle_gamma   90.00
#
_symmetry.space_group_name_H-M   'P 1'
#
loop_
_entity.id
_entity.type
_entity.pdbx_description
1 polymer ?
#
loop_
_entity_poly.entity_id
_entity_poly.type
_entity_poly.pdbx_seq_one_letter_code
_entity_poly.pdbx_strand_id
1 'polypeptide(L)'
;MRRNGAPRAAIALAATTTLLAVLAACGDGRHGGPSRHDGRTGAAGKAADSPAHRGIPGVGERLARRIPADAGQVVAVYGEGRDAPDSKVVLYTKRGSAWQETRSWPAHNGKKGWTADHHEGDRRSPVGVFTLTDAGGVLPDPGARLPYTRDASFAAPRWWAESHWHDFDYVIAIDYNRVKGTPPNDPSRPEGDSKGGGIWLHMDHGSGTSACVSLSRAAMEYLLRTLDPDRHPVVVMGDRADLES
;
A
#
# COMPACT_ATOMS: atom_id res chain seq x y z
N MET A 1 -2.07 -69.77 13.12
CA MET A 1 -3.50 -69.93 12.77
C MET A 1 -3.86 -68.74 11.88
N ARG A 2 -3.85 -68.85 10.54
CA ARG A 2 -5.01 -69.13 9.64
C ARG A 2 -6.24 -68.27 10.02
N ARG A 3 -6.91 -67.49 9.17
CA ARG A 3 -7.04 -67.37 7.70
C ARG A 3 -7.81 -66.03 7.44
N ASN A 4 -7.39 -65.19 6.50
CA ASN A 4 -7.92 -64.99 5.13
C ASN A 4 -9.42 -64.64 5.00
N GLY A 5 -9.71 -63.56 4.26
CA GLY A 5 -11.05 -63.29 3.74
C GLY A 5 -11.24 -61.99 2.95
N ALA A 6 -10.51 -61.79 1.84
CA ALA A 6 -11.08 -61.20 0.61
C ALA A 6 -11.18 -62.39 -0.39
N PRO A 7 -12.03 -62.43 -1.46
CA PRO A 7 -12.00 -61.42 -2.53
C PRO A 7 -13.25 -61.35 -3.51
N ARG A 8 -13.06 -60.60 -4.62
CA ARG A 8 -13.68 -60.69 -5.99
C ARG A 8 -15.05 -60.03 -6.23
N ALA A 9 -15.24 -59.08 -7.16
CA ALA A 9 -14.89 -58.89 -8.59
C ALA A 9 -15.92 -59.49 -9.58
N ALA A 10 -16.51 -58.65 -10.45
CA ALA A 10 -16.97 -58.93 -11.82
C ALA A 10 -17.39 -57.59 -12.48
N ILE A 11 -16.69 -57.04 -13.49
CA ILE A 11 -16.63 -57.33 -14.95
C ILE A 11 -17.43 -56.28 -15.76
N ALA A 12 -16.74 -55.77 -16.79
CA ALA A 12 -17.05 -54.68 -17.71
C ALA A 12 -18.07 -55.02 -18.81
N LEU A 13 -18.53 -54.00 -19.56
CA LEU A 13 -18.42 -53.97 -21.02
C LEU A 13 -18.59 -52.55 -21.58
N ALA A 14 -17.81 -52.25 -22.63
CA ALA A 14 -17.75 -51.00 -23.37
C ALA A 14 -18.78 -50.95 -24.52
N ALA A 15 -19.10 -49.74 -24.99
CA ALA A 15 -19.51 -49.51 -26.38
C ALA A 15 -19.17 -48.08 -26.82
N THR A 16 -18.26 -47.99 -27.78
CA THR A 16 -17.85 -46.78 -28.51
C THR A 16 -18.67 -46.70 -29.79
N THR A 17 -19.28 -45.55 -30.10
CA THR A 17 -19.70 -45.23 -31.48
C THR A 17 -19.46 -43.74 -31.77
N THR A 18 -18.44 -43.48 -32.58
CA THR A 18 -18.25 -42.25 -33.35
C THR A 18 -18.89 -42.43 -34.73
N LEU A 19 -19.66 -41.45 -35.22
CA LEU A 19 -19.61 -41.07 -36.64
C LEU A 19 -20.17 -39.66 -36.92
N LEU A 20 -19.39 -38.91 -37.69
CA LEU A 20 -19.67 -37.64 -38.39
C LEU A 20 -20.88 -37.74 -39.34
N ALA A 21 -21.56 -36.61 -39.58
CA ALA A 21 -21.75 -36.07 -40.94
C ALA A 21 -22.31 -34.64 -40.93
N VAL A 22 -21.84 -33.86 -41.90
CA VAL A 22 -22.04 -32.43 -42.15
C VAL A 22 -23.03 -32.26 -43.32
N LEU A 23 -23.57 -31.04 -43.45
CA LEU A 23 -24.08 -30.36 -44.65
C LEU A 23 -25.59 -30.37 -44.89
N ALA A 24 -26.19 -29.17 -44.84
CA ALA A 24 -27.02 -28.66 -45.91
C ALA A 24 -26.88 -27.13 -45.98
N ALA A 25 -26.23 -26.67 -47.04
CA ALA A 25 -26.16 -25.29 -47.47
C ALA A 25 -27.34 -24.97 -48.40
N CYS A 26 -27.70 -23.68 -48.48
CA CYS A 26 -28.12 -23.04 -49.74
C CYS A 26 -27.57 -21.61 -49.77
N GLY A 27 -26.74 -21.32 -50.78
CA GLY A 27 -26.42 -19.98 -51.28
C GLY A 27 -27.64 -19.32 -51.92
N ASP A 28 -27.64 -18.13 -52.51
CA ASP A 28 -26.67 -17.34 -53.28
C ASP A 28 -26.93 -15.84 -52.95
N GLY A 29 -26.13 -14.82 -53.25
CA GLY A 29 -24.94 -14.67 -54.06
C GLY A 29 -24.81 -13.19 -54.47
N ARG A 30 -23.56 -12.76 -54.70
CA ARG A 30 -23.09 -11.72 -55.64
C ARG A 30 -23.08 -10.21 -55.28
N HIS A 31 -21.82 -9.73 -55.28
CA HIS A 31 -21.24 -8.52 -55.91
C HIS A 31 -21.30 -7.14 -55.23
N GLY A 32 -20.10 -6.59 -54.95
CA GLY A 32 -19.76 -5.18 -55.28
C GLY A 32 -18.98 -4.34 -54.24
N GLY A 33 -17.67 -4.15 -54.44
CA GLY A 33 -16.97 -2.85 -54.24
C GLY A 33 -16.31 -2.52 -52.88
N PRO A 34 -15.14 -1.81 -52.85
CA PRO A 34 -14.28 -1.62 -51.65
C PRO A 34 -14.34 -0.21 -51.02
N SER A 35 -13.94 -0.06 -49.75
CA SER A 35 -13.48 1.21 -49.09
C SER A 35 -12.80 0.86 -47.76
N ARG A 36 -11.46 0.90 -47.66
CA ARG A 36 -10.58 2.01 -47.18
C ARG A 36 -10.93 2.59 -45.80
N HIS A 37 -9.91 2.47 -44.93
CA HIS A 37 -9.57 3.24 -43.72
C HIS A 37 -10.63 3.47 -42.65
N ASP A 38 -10.30 3.08 -41.41
CA ASP A 38 -9.94 4.09 -40.41
C ASP A 38 -9.15 3.50 -39.24
N GLY A 39 -7.96 4.04 -39.06
CA GLY A 39 -7.21 3.90 -37.82
C GLY A 39 -7.93 4.73 -36.75
N ARG A 40 -8.19 4.11 -35.61
CA ARG A 40 -8.55 4.83 -34.39
C ARG A 40 -7.45 4.61 -33.38
N THR A 41 -6.47 5.52 -33.42
CA THR A 41 -5.56 5.79 -32.33
C THR A 41 -6.40 6.05 -31.08
N GLY A 42 -6.28 5.15 -30.10
CA GLY A 42 -6.87 5.34 -28.78
C GLY A 42 -6.25 6.58 -28.14
N ALA A 43 -7.05 7.64 -28.02
CA ALA A 43 -6.68 8.84 -27.31
C ALA A 43 -6.27 8.48 -25.87
N ALA A 44 -5.06 8.88 -25.49
CA ALA A 44 -4.66 8.93 -24.09
C ALA A 44 -5.68 9.78 -23.34
N GLY A 45 -6.47 9.15 -22.46
CA GLY A 45 -7.36 9.86 -21.57
C GLY A 45 -6.53 10.82 -20.73
N LYS A 46 -6.82 12.13 -20.83
CA LYS A 46 -6.33 13.12 -19.87
C LYS A 46 -6.75 12.62 -18.48
N ALA A 47 -5.78 12.42 -17.59
CA ALA A 47 -6.06 12.25 -16.17
C ALA A 47 -6.97 13.42 -15.75
N ALA A 48 -8.19 13.10 -15.32
CA ALA A 48 -9.08 14.12 -14.78
C ALA A 48 -8.36 14.77 -13.59
N ASP A 49 -8.23 16.09 -13.59
CA ASP A 49 -7.64 16.81 -12.46
C ASP A 49 -8.52 16.54 -11.22
N SER A 50 -7.95 15.86 -10.23
CA SER A 50 -8.62 15.66 -8.94
C SER A 50 -9.02 17.02 -8.36
N PRO A 51 -10.16 17.12 -7.64
CA PRO A 51 -10.60 18.36 -7.04
C PRO A 51 -9.52 19.00 -6.17
N ALA A 52 -9.40 20.32 -6.26
CA ALA A 52 -8.50 21.10 -5.43
C ALA A 52 -9.19 21.45 -4.10
N HIS A 53 -8.55 21.15 -2.98
CA HIS A 53 -9.08 21.38 -1.64
C HIS A 53 -8.31 22.49 -0.92
N ARG A 54 -8.98 23.28 -0.06
CA ARG A 54 -8.31 24.29 0.78
C ARG A 54 -7.51 23.69 1.93
N GLY A 55 -7.85 22.47 2.35
CA GLY A 55 -7.15 21.68 3.36
C GLY A 55 -7.14 20.21 2.95
N ILE A 56 -6.66 19.34 3.83
CA ILE A 56 -6.70 17.89 3.60
C ILE A 56 -8.10 17.37 3.95
N PRO A 57 -8.85 16.76 3.01
CA PRO A 57 -10.17 16.22 3.28
C PRO A 57 -10.17 15.26 4.49
N GLY A 58 -11.18 15.37 5.36
CA GLY A 58 -11.33 14.51 6.54
C GLY A 58 -10.34 14.80 7.67
N VAL A 59 -9.48 15.81 7.55
CA VAL A 59 -8.57 16.26 8.63
C VAL A 59 -9.12 17.54 9.25
N GLY A 60 -9.58 17.42 10.49
CA GLY A 60 -10.09 18.49 11.34
C GLY A 60 -9.01 19.48 11.75
N GLU A 61 -9.44 20.62 12.29
CA GLU A 61 -8.54 21.74 12.55
C GLU A 61 -7.42 21.40 13.55
N ARG A 62 -7.67 20.49 14.50
CA ARG A 62 -6.70 20.08 15.51
C ARG A 62 -5.43 19.53 14.88
N LEU A 63 -5.56 18.59 13.94
CA LEU A 63 -4.42 18.01 13.23
C LEU A 63 -3.97 18.90 12.07
N ALA A 64 -4.88 19.60 11.38
CA ALA A 64 -4.52 20.50 10.30
C ALA A 64 -3.54 21.60 10.75
N ARG A 65 -3.72 22.15 11.97
CA ARG A 65 -2.79 23.14 12.56
C ARG A 65 -1.39 22.59 12.86
N ARG A 66 -1.24 21.26 12.96
CA ARG A 66 0.06 20.60 13.18
C ARG A 66 0.80 20.29 11.89
N ILE A 67 0.15 20.42 10.73
CA ILE A 67 0.81 20.33 9.43
C ILE A 67 1.67 21.60 9.25
N PRO A 68 3.00 21.48 9.04
CA PRO A 68 3.87 22.63 8.81
C PRO A 68 3.38 23.50 7.65
N ALA A 69 3.47 24.82 7.79
CA ALA A 69 2.94 25.76 6.79
C ALA A 69 3.66 25.65 5.42
N ASP A 70 4.94 25.28 5.46
CA ASP A 70 5.84 25.00 4.34
C ASP A 70 5.69 23.58 3.76
N ALA A 71 4.87 22.72 4.38
CA ALA A 71 4.57 21.41 3.82
C ALA A 71 3.92 21.56 2.44
N GLY A 72 4.55 20.94 1.45
CA GLY A 72 4.10 20.85 0.06
C GLY A 72 3.53 19.48 -0.29
N GLN A 73 3.74 18.46 0.55
CA GLN A 73 3.24 17.10 0.37
C GLN A 73 2.71 16.53 1.68
N VAL A 74 1.55 15.89 1.63
CA VAL A 74 0.93 15.20 2.78
C VAL A 74 0.54 13.79 2.37
N VAL A 75 1.04 12.81 3.10
CA VAL A 75 0.54 11.43 3.09
C VAL A 75 -0.54 11.33 4.16
N ALA A 76 -1.81 11.27 3.76
CA ALA A 76 -2.91 11.10 4.71
C ALA A 76 -3.25 9.61 4.84
N VAL A 77 -3.24 9.08 6.06
CA VAL A 77 -3.63 7.70 6.36
C VAL A 77 -4.96 7.71 7.12
N TYR A 78 -6.01 7.25 6.44
CA TYR A 78 -7.36 7.19 6.96
C TYR A 78 -7.65 5.78 7.47
N GLY A 79 -7.61 5.56 8.78
CA GLY A 79 -8.06 4.32 9.39
C GLY A 79 -9.58 4.16 9.32
N GLU A 80 -10.05 2.95 9.03
CA GLU A 80 -11.50 2.68 8.95
C GLU A 80 -12.21 2.85 10.30
N GLY A 81 -11.50 2.59 11.40
CA GLY A 81 -12.02 2.79 12.75
C GLY A 81 -10.94 2.63 13.82
N ARG A 82 -11.26 3.08 15.04
CA ARG A 82 -10.33 3.11 16.18
C ARG A 82 -9.68 1.78 16.51
N ASP A 83 -10.38 0.67 16.28
CA ASP A 83 -9.92 -0.69 16.59
C ASP A 83 -9.80 -1.57 15.33
N ALA A 84 -9.80 -0.97 14.14
CA ALA A 84 -9.71 -1.66 12.85
C ALA A 84 -8.28 -1.64 12.29
N PRO A 85 -7.81 -2.74 11.66
CA PRO A 85 -6.48 -2.79 11.05
C PRO A 85 -6.45 -2.20 9.63
N ASP A 86 -7.61 -1.98 9.01
CA ASP A 86 -7.72 -1.53 7.63
C ASP A 86 -7.68 0.00 7.53
N SER A 87 -6.99 0.49 6.50
CA SER A 87 -6.84 1.92 6.24
C SER A 87 -6.70 2.22 4.75
N LYS A 88 -6.77 3.50 4.41
CA LYS A 88 -6.47 4.02 3.08
C LYS A 88 -5.41 5.10 3.17
N VAL A 89 -4.38 5.01 2.33
CA VAL A 89 -3.37 6.06 2.18
C VAL A 89 -3.70 6.90 0.96
N VAL A 90 -3.61 8.22 1.11
CA VAL A 90 -3.79 9.20 0.03
C VAL A 90 -2.63 10.18 0.03
N LEU A 91 -1.99 10.36 -1.12
CA LEU A 91 -0.99 11.41 -1.31
C LEU A 91 -1.66 12.69 -1.81
N TYR A 92 -1.54 13.76 -1.03
CA TYR A 92 -1.91 15.11 -1.42
C TYR A 92 -0.66 15.93 -1.75
N THR A 93 -0.72 16.65 -2.86
CA THR A 93 0.35 17.55 -3.31
C THR A 93 -0.20 18.97 -3.40
N LYS A 94 0.48 19.92 -2.75
CA LYS A 94 0.10 21.34 -2.79
C LYS A 94 0.39 21.93 -4.18
N ARG A 95 -0.57 22.63 -4.76
CA ARG A 95 -0.46 23.43 -6.00
C ARG A 95 -1.00 24.82 -5.72
N GLY A 96 -0.11 25.81 -5.67
CA GLY A 96 -0.46 27.14 -5.15
C GLY A 96 -0.92 27.05 -3.70
N SER A 97 -2.12 27.53 -3.41
CA SER A 97 -2.73 27.45 -2.07
C SER A 97 -3.61 26.21 -1.85
N ALA A 98 -3.79 25.35 -2.85
CA ALA A 98 -4.71 24.23 -2.77
C ALA A 98 -4.00 22.88 -2.73
N TRP A 99 -4.62 21.90 -2.07
CA TRP A 99 -4.19 20.51 -2.00
C TRP A 99 -4.90 19.69 -3.05
N GLN A 100 -4.14 18.98 -3.88
CA GLN A 100 -4.67 18.07 -4.90
C GLN A 100 -4.39 16.62 -4.52
N GLU A 101 -5.43 15.78 -4.53
CA GLU A 101 -5.26 14.33 -4.44
C GLU A 101 -4.50 13.83 -5.66
N THR A 102 -3.33 13.24 -5.42
CA THR A 102 -2.45 12.73 -6.48
C THR A 102 -2.68 11.24 -6.72
N ARG A 103 -2.82 10.46 -5.64
CA ARG A 103 -3.06 9.00 -5.72
C ARG A 103 -3.54 8.45 -4.37
N SER A 104 -4.24 7.32 -4.40
CA SER A 104 -4.71 6.62 -3.22
C SER A 104 -4.52 5.10 -3.32
N TRP A 105 -4.37 4.44 -2.17
CA TRP A 105 -4.12 3.00 -2.06
C TRP A 105 -4.76 2.41 -0.80
N PRO A 106 -5.20 1.14 -0.84
CA PRO A 106 -5.46 0.39 0.38
C PRO A 106 -4.16 0.19 1.18
N ALA A 107 -4.30 0.09 2.50
CA ALA A 107 -3.19 -0.07 3.44
C ALA A 107 -3.66 -0.76 4.72
N HIS A 108 -2.73 -1.29 5.50
CA HIS A 108 -3.03 -1.73 6.87
C HIS A 108 -2.27 -0.89 7.89
N ASN A 109 -2.91 -0.63 9.03
CA ASN A 109 -2.31 -0.01 10.21
C ASN A 109 -2.08 -1.05 11.31
N GLY A 110 -1.73 -0.61 12.52
CA GLY A 110 -1.57 -1.48 13.68
C GLY A 110 -2.78 -2.39 13.88
N LYS A 111 -2.57 -3.67 14.13
CA LYS A 111 -3.65 -4.68 14.18
C LYS A 111 -4.70 -4.47 15.28
N LYS A 112 -4.43 -3.62 16.27
CA LYS A 112 -5.41 -3.18 17.27
C LYS A 112 -5.97 -1.79 16.99
N GLY A 113 -5.72 -1.24 15.81
CA GLY A 113 -6.18 0.07 15.37
C GLY A 113 -5.26 1.20 15.79
N TRP A 114 -5.84 2.27 16.33
CA TRP A 114 -5.22 3.58 16.49
C TRP A 114 -5.21 4.03 17.95
N THR A 115 -4.27 4.91 18.30
CA THR A 115 -4.19 5.53 19.63
C THR A 115 -3.50 6.89 19.59
N ALA A 116 -3.99 7.86 20.35
CA ALA A 116 -3.30 9.12 20.61
C ALA A 116 -2.19 8.96 21.68
N ASP A 117 -2.23 7.91 22.48
CA ASP A 117 -1.24 7.57 23.49
C ASP A 117 -0.60 6.21 23.16
N HIS A 118 0.31 6.23 22.18
CA HIS A 118 1.03 5.02 21.77
C HIS A 118 2.13 4.67 22.77
N HIS A 119 2.28 3.37 23.00
CA HIS A 119 3.31 2.73 23.83
C HIS A 119 3.87 1.50 23.12
N GLU A 120 5.12 1.16 23.42
CA GLU A 120 5.79 -0.02 22.87
C GLU A 120 4.94 -1.30 23.06
N GLY A 121 4.77 -2.06 21.99
CA GLY A 121 4.03 -3.33 22.01
C GLY A 121 2.51 -3.23 22.14
N ASP A 122 1.91 -2.03 22.18
CA ASP A 122 0.46 -1.84 22.29
C ASP A 122 -0.32 -2.38 21.06
N ARG A 123 0.37 -2.54 19.93
CA ARG A 123 -0.13 -3.00 18.63
C ARG A 123 -1.05 -2.02 17.91
N ARG A 124 -0.91 -0.73 18.22
CA ARG A 124 -1.71 0.37 17.66
C ARG A 124 -0.82 1.37 16.94
N SER A 125 -1.31 1.94 15.85
CA SER A 125 -0.65 3.03 15.16
C SER A 125 -0.86 4.36 15.90
N PRO A 126 0.17 5.22 16.01
CA PRO A 126 0.01 6.52 16.66
C PRO A 126 -0.85 7.46 15.80
N VAL A 127 -1.77 8.17 16.44
CA VAL A 127 -2.52 9.27 15.84
C VAL A 127 -1.67 10.53 15.86
N GLY A 128 -1.55 11.23 14.73
CA GLY A 128 -0.87 12.52 14.72
C GLY A 128 -0.41 13.01 13.35
N VAL A 129 0.45 14.03 13.40
CA VAL A 129 1.19 14.56 12.24
C VAL A 129 2.67 14.41 12.52
N PHE A 130 3.39 13.78 11.59
CA PHE A 130 4.82 13.48 11.69
C PHE A 130 5.51 13.81 10.37
N THR A 131 6.78 14.22 10.42
CA THR A 131 7.56 14.44 9.20
C THR A 131 8.01 13.10 8.59
N LEU A 132 8.32 13.12 7.30
CA LEU A 132 8.91 12.00 6.56
C LEU A 132 10.27 12.46 6.02
N THR A 133 11.35 12.11 6.69
CA THR A 133 12.68 12.68 6.37
C THR A 133 13.64 11.67 5.78
N ASP A 134 13.48 10.38 6.07
CA ASP A 134 14.44 9.34 5.70
C ASP A 134 13.73 8.11 5.09
N ALA A 135 14.41 7.43 4.18
CA ALA A 135 13.96 6.19 3.55
C ALA A 135 15.08 5.14 3.55
N GLY A 136 14.73 3.90 3.22
CA GLY A 136 15.71 2.81 3.16
C GLY A 136 15.08 1.46 2.88
N GLY A 137 15.85 0.42 3.19
CA GLY A 137 15.38 -0.98 3.11
C GLY A 137 16.47 -1.94 2.68
N VAL A 138 16.09 -3.20 2.50
CA VAL A 138 17.01 -4.26 2.02
C VAL A 138 17.34 -4.08 0.53
N LEU A 139 16.37 -3.61 -0.25
CA LEU A 139 16.49 -3.51 -1.70
C LEU A 139 17.27 -2.25 -2.12
N PRO A 140 17.89 -2.27 -3.32
CA PRO A 140 18.46 -1.07 -3.94
C PRO A 140 17.45 0.07 -4.01
N ASP A 141 17.97 1.29 -3.94
CA ASP A 141 17.19 2.51 -4.12
C ASP A 141 16.40 2.47 -5.46
N PRO A 142 15.06 2.55 -5.43
CA PRO A 142 14.22 2.55 -6.64
C PRO A 142 14.16 3.91 -7.35
N GLY A 143 15.00 4.88 -6.98
CA GLY A 143 14.99 6.26 -7.45
C GLY A 143 14.34 7.22 -6.44
N ALA A 144 14.55 6.96 -5.16
CA ALA A 144 14.04 7.73 -4.05
C ALA A 144 14.59 9.17 -4.09
N ARG A 145 13.73 10.12 -3.70
CA ARG A 145 14.13 11.53 -3.53
C ARG A 145 14.54 11.84 -2.09
N LEU A 146 13.93 11.17 -1.12
CA LEU A 146 14.37 11.19 0.27
C LEU A 146 15.75 10.51 0.38
N PRO A 147 16.61 10.91 1.35
CA PRO A 147 17.81 10.15 1.69
C PRO A 147 17.49 8.67 1.88
N TYR A 148 18.18 7.80 1.13
CA TYR A 148 17.91 6.36 1.11
C TYR A 148 19.09 5.55 1.63
N THR A 149 18.88 4.82 2.74
CA THR A 149 19.87 3.89 3.28
C THR A 149 19.53 2.45 2.90
N ARG A 150 20.38 1.83 2.08
CA ARG A 150 20.29 0.39 1.82
C ARG A 150 21.15 -0.38 2.82
N ASP A 151 20.55 -1.30 3.57
CA ASP A 151 21.29 -2.15 4.51
C ASP A 151 20.61 -3.52 4.72
N ALA A 152 21.39 -4.57 4.96
CA ALA A 152 20.84 -5.91 5.21
C ALA A 152 20.17 -6.05 6.59
N SER A 153 20.52 -5.18 7.55
CA SER A 153 19.92 -5.16 8.90
C SER A 153 18.45 -4.76 8.92
N PHE A 154 17.90 -4.23 7.82
CA PHE A 154 16.46 -4.07 7.65
C PHE A 154 15.72 -5.41 7.53
N ALA A 155 16.40 -6.50 7.13
CA ALA A 155 15.73 -7.74 6.81
C ALA A 155 14.94 -8.30 7.98
N ALA A 156 13.67 -8.63 7.74
CA ALA A 156 12.84 -9.29 8.71
C ALA A 156 13.49 -10.64 9.13
N PRO A 157 13.44 -11.01 10.41
CA PRO A 157 14.02 -12.28 10.87
C PRO A 157 13.39 -13.48 10.18
N ARG A 158 14.21 -14.47 9.79
CA ARG A 158 13.75 -15.67 9.06
C ARG A 158 12.87 -16.62 9.88
N TRP A 159 12.78 -16.41 11.19
CA TRP A 159 11.85 -17.15 12.04
C TRP A 159 10.43 -16.54 12.03
N TRP A 160 10.21 -15.37 11.41
CA TRP A 160 8.87 -14.85 11.11
C TRP A 160 8.24 -15.69 9.99
N ALA A 161 6.90 -15.66 9.91
CA ALA A 161 6.19 -16.27 8.80
C ALA A 161 6.68 -15.67 7.46
N GLU A 162 6.71 -16.50 6.41
CA GLU A 162 7.26 -16.13 5.11
C GLU A 162 6.62 -14.88 4.51
N SER A 163 5.33 -14.64 4.80
CA SER A 163 4.61 -13.42 4.41
C SER A 163 5.28 -12.13 4.87
N HIS A 164 6.08 -12.17 5.94
CA HIS A 164 6.74 -11.00 6.50
C HIS A 164 8.18 -10.79 6.04
N TRP A 165 8.77 -11.72 5.28
CA TRP A 165 10.18 -11.66 4.91
C TRP A 165 10.55 -10.44 4.07
N HIS A 166 9.54 -9.80 3.47
CA HIS A 166 9.67 -8.65 2.59
C HIS A 166 9.12 -7.36 3.18
N ASP A 167 8.66 -7.34 4.44
CA ASP A 167 8.04 -6.17 5.08
C ASP A 167 8.91 -4.92 4.93
N PHE A 168 10.23 -5.08 5.07
CA PHE A 168 11.20 -3.98 5.10
C PHE A 168 12.12 -3.94 3.87
N ASP A 169 11.67 -4.53 2.75
CA ASP A 169 12.38 -4.38 1.47
C ASP A 169 12.48 -2.90 1.07
N TYR A 170 11.41 -2.13 1.35
CA TYR A 170 11.34 -0.69 1.26
C TYR A 170 10.69 -0.10 2.51
N VAL A 171 11.28 0.95 3.06
CA VAL A 171 10.76 1.69 4.22
C VAL A 171 10.84 3.21 4.00
N ILE A 172 9.85 3.93 4.52
CA ILE A 172 9.91 5.38 4.72
C ILE A 172 9.69 5.63 6.20
N ALA A 173 10.61 6.33 6.86
CA ALA A 173 10.53 6.59 8.28
C ALA A 173 9.41 7.59 8.59
N ILE A 174 8.54 7.24 9.54
CA ILE A 174 7.65 8.19 10.19
C ILE A 174 8.41 8.72 11.39
N ASP A 175 8.56 10.05 11.48
CA ASP A 175 9.34 10.70 12.54
C ASP A 175 8.61 10.73 13.91
N TYR A 176 8.22 9.54 14.37
CA TYR A 176 7.66 9.26 15.68
C TYR A 176 8.77 8.74 16.60
N ASN A 177 9.09 9.48 17.66
CA ASN A 177 10.11 9.12 18.66
C ASN A 177 11.42 8.56 18.06
N ARG A 178 11.98 9.29 17.09
CA ARG A 178 13.28 8.99 16.45
C ARG A 178 14.09 10.25 16.22
N VAL A 179 15.37 10.08 15.95
CA VAL A 179 16.23 11.17 15.44
C VAL A 179 16.01 11.30 13.93
N LYS A 180 15.73 12.51 13.45
CA LYS A 180 15.53 12.79 12.02
C LYS A 180 16.86 12.93 11.30
N GLY A 181 16.94 12.56 10.03
CA GLY A 181 18.17 12.61 9.24
C GLY A 181 19.15 11.47 9.52
N THR A 182 18.71 10.45 10.27
CA THR A 182 19.45 9.20 10.49
C THR A 182 18.78 8.07 9.71
N PRO A 183 19.48 6.96 9.41
CA PRO A 183 18.85 5.81 8.77
C PRO A 183 17.54 5.37 9.46
N PRO A 184 16.52 4.86 8.72
CA PRO A 184 15.26 4.44 9.33
C PRO A 184 15.38 3.39 10.45
N ASN A 185 16.43 2.54 10.40
CA ASN A 185 16.76 1.52 11.39
C ASN A 185 17.68 2.01 12.53
N ASP A 186 17.98 3.31 12.62
CA ASP A 186 18.62 3.88 13.81
C ASP A 186 17.73 3.65 15.04
N PRO A 187 18.25 3.04 16.12
CA PRO A 187 17.43 2.61 17.26
C PRO A 187 17.16 3.74 18.26
N SER A 188 17.71 4.95 18.07
CA SER A 188 17.65 6.02 19.05
C SER A 188 16.22 6.53 19.26
N ARG A 189 15.77 6.55 20.52
CA ARG A 189 14.41 6.94 20.95
C ARG A 189 14.48 8.06 21.99
N PRO A 190 14.45 9.34 21.57
CA PRO A 190 14.62 10.49 22.48
C PRO A 190 13.60 10.58 23.62
N GLU A 191 12.38 10.08 23.41
CA GLU A 191 11.29 10.04 24.40
C GLU A 191 11.27 8.73 25.20
N GLY A 192 12.30 7.89 25.05
CA GLY A 192 12.47 6.63 25.76
C GLY A 192 11.77 5.44 25.09
N ASP A 193 12.17 4.23 25.50
CA ASP A 193 11.71 2.98 24.89
C ASP A 193 10.22 2.72 25.11
N SER A 194 9.68 3.10 26.28
CA SER A 194 8.27 2.87 26.62
C SER A 194 7.31 3.56 25.67
N LYS A 195 7.71 4.69 25.09
CA LYS A 195 6.88 5.44 24.14
C LYS A 195 6.70 4.70 22.80
N GLY A 196 7.55 3.71 22.52
CA GLY A 196 7.60 3.03 21.22
C GLY A 196 8.39 3.83 20.18
N GLY A 197 8.71 3.20 19.05
CA GLY A 197 9.46 3.80 17.96
C GLY A 197 9.56 2.86 16.76
N GLY A 198 10.35 3.19 15.75
CA GLY A 198 10.49 2.34 14.56
C GLY A 198 9.20 2.22 13.75
N ILE A 199 8.42 3.30 13.70
CA ILE A 199 7.16 3.36 12.95
C ILE A 199 7.48 3.76 11.51
N TRP A 200 7.10 2.93 10.54
CA TRP A 200 7.44 3.13 9.14
C TRP A 200 6.20 3.02 8.23
N LEU A 201 6.28 3.61 7.04
CA LEU A 201 5.56 3.11 5.87
C LEU A 201 6.40 1.96 5.29
N HIS A 202 5.82 0.79 5.07
CA HIS A 202 6.56 -0.37 4.58
C HIS A 202 5.74 -1.28 3.66
N MET A 203 6.34 -2.36 3.19
CA MET A 203 5.72 -3.30 2.25
C MET A 203 4.61 -4.12 2.91
N ASP A 204 3.48 -4.25 2.24
CA ASP A 204 2.33 -4.98 2.75
C ASP A 204 2.50 -6.50 2.73
N HIS A 205 2.04 -7.12 3.82
CA HIS A 205 2.01 -8.56 4.05
C HIS A 205 0.58 -9.10 4.22
N GLY A 206 -0.44 -8.26 3.95
CA GLY A 206 -1.85 -8.67 3.86
C GLY A 206 -2.61 -8.73 5.20
N SER A 207 -2.09 -8.11 6.27
CA SER A 207 -2.81 -7.98 7.54
C SER A 207 -2.28 -6.80 8.37
N GLY A 208 -2.97 -6.50 9.48
CA GLY A 208 -2.55 -5.46 10.42
C GLY A 208 -1.11 -5.61 10.93
N THR A 209 -0.43 -4.49 11.11
CA THR A 209 0.98 -4.41 11.52
C THR A 209 1.12 -4.43 13.06
N SER A 210 2.34 -4.30 13.56
CA SER A 210 2.57 -4.00 14.99
C SER A 210 2.35 -2.53 15.35
N ALA A 211 2.42 -1.58 14.41
CA ALA A 211 2.12 -0.15 14.61
C ALA A 211 2.38 0.67 13.33
N CYS A 212 3.20 0.15 12.42
CA CYS A 212 3.48 0.71 11.10
C CYS A 212 2.23 0.84 10.20
N VAL A 213 2.40 1.48 9.05
CA VAL A 213 1.41 1.47 7.97
C VAL A 213 2.00 0.71 6.78
N SER A 214 1.33 -0.34 6.32
CA SER A 214 1.83 -1.19 5.24
C SER A 214 1.08 -0.94 3.94
N LEU A 215 1.82 -0.97 2.82
CA LEU A 215 1.39 -0.57 1.49
C LEU A 215 1.91 -1.54 0.43
N SER A 216 1.19 -1.69 -0.68
CA SER A 216 1.68 -2.48 -1.82
C SER A 216 3.05 -1.99 -2.33
N ARG A 217 3.83 -2.90 -2.93
CA ARG A 217 5.13 -2.57 -3.58
C ARG A 217 5.05 -1.36 -4.50
N ALA A 218 4.03 -1.35 -5.36
CA ALA A 218 3.83 -0.27 -6.34
C ALA A 218 3.52 1.09 -5.67
N ALA A 219 2.85 1.08 -4.51
CA ALA A 219 2.62 2.28 -3.72
C ALA A 219 3.92 2.78 -3.08
N MET A 220 4.69 1.88 -2.45
CA MET A 220 5.99 2.24 -1.85
C MET A 220 6.96 2.80 -2.88
N GLU A 221 7.13 2.15 -4.04
CA GLU A 221 7.98 2.66 -5.12
C GLU A 221 7.49 4.01 -5.67
N TYR A 222 6.18 4.25 -5.69
CA TYR A 222 5.64 5.54 -6.11
C TYR A 222 5.94 6.64 -5.10
N LEU A 223 5.71 6.37 -3.80
CA LEU A 223 6.00 7.32 -2.74
C LEU A 223 7.49 7.66 -2.69
N LEU A 224 8.38 6.67 -2.73
CA LEU A 224 9.83 6.88 -2.72
C LEU A 224 10.29 7.81 -3.84
N ARG A 225 9.79 7.61 -5.07
CA ARG A 225 10.13 8.44 -6.24
C ARG A 225 9.50 9.83 -6.24
N THR A 226 8.54 10.08 -5.35
CA THR A 226 7.68 11.28 -5.40
C THR A 226 7.84 12.20 -4.18
N LEU A 227 8.04 11.65 -2.98
CA LEU A 227 8.21 12.44 -1.76
C LEU A 227 9.54 13.18 -1.81
N ASP A 228 9.45 14.49 -1.90
CA ASP A 228 10.56 15.38 -2.19
C ASP A 228 10.96 16.13 -0.92
N PRO A 229 12.19 15.98 -0.41
CA PRO A 229 12.61 16.62 0.84
C PRO A 229 12.46 18.16 0.80
N ASP A 230 12.60 18.79 -0.36
CA ASP A 230 12.44 20.25 -0.53
C ASP A 230 10.96 20.68 -0.45
N ARG A 231 10.05 19.72 -0.47
CA ARG A 231 8.60 19.94 -0.30
C ARG A 231 8.11 19.55 1.09
N HIS A 232 9.04 19.29 2.02
CA HIS A 232 8.77 19.04 3.44
C HIS A 232 7.61 18.05 3.65
N PRO A 233 7.75 16.79 3.20
CA PRO A 233 6.66 15.83 3.23
C PRO A 233 6.33 15.43 4.67
N VAL A 234 5.05 15.34 4.96
CA VAL A 234 4.54 14.89 6.25
C VAL A 234 3.52 13.78 6.08
N VAL A 235 3.31 13.00 7.13
CA VAL A 235 2.19 12.09 7.26
C VAL A 235 1.20 12.63 8.30
N VAL A 236 -0.09 12.60 7.98
CA VAL A 236 -1.19 12.76 8.95
C VAL A 236 -1.94 11.44 9.01
N MET A 237 -2.10 10.87 10.20
CA MET A 237 -2.61 9.51 10.34
C MET A 237 -3.46 9.35 11.59
N GLY A 238 -4.53 8.56 11.48
CA GLY A 238 -5.46 8.29 12.58
C GLY A 238 -6.68 7.51 12.12
N ASP A 239 -7.52 7.08 13.07
CA ASP A 239 -8.88 6.68 12.74
C ASP A 239 -9.76 7.89 12.42
N ARG A 240 -10.93 7.62 11.83
CA ARG A 240 -11.87 8.66 11.41
C ARG A 240 -12.19 9.70 12.50
N ALA A 241 -12.50 9.28 13.73
CA ALA A 241 -12.94 10.21 14.76
C ALA A 241 -11.81 11.15 15.18
N ASP A 242 -10.60 10.61 15.29
CA ASP A 242 -9.41 11.39 15.61
C ASP A 242 -8.93 12.28 14.46
N LEU A 243 -9.15 11.86 13.22
CA LEU A 243 -8.86 12.69 12.05
C LEU A 243 -9.83 13.86 11.93
N GLU A 244 -11.12 13.65 12.16
CA GLU A 244 -12.18 14.65 11.93
C GLU A 244 -12.30 15.72 13.03
N SER A 245 -11.79 15.47 14.24
CA SER A 245 -11.82 16.40 15.39
C SER A 245 -10.89 17.61 15.25
#